data_AF-A0A6H9GGK8-F1
#
_entry.id   AF-A0A6H9GGK8-F1
#
_cell.length_a   1.000
_cell.length_b   1.000
_cell.length_c   1.000
_cell.angle_alpha   90.00
_cell.angle_beta   90.00
_cell.angle_gamma   90.00
#
_symmetry.space_group_name_H-M   'P 1'
#
loop_
_entity.id
_entity.type
_entity.pdbx_description
1 polymer ?
#
loop_
_entity_poly.entity_id
_entity_poly.type
_entity_poly.pdbx_seq_one_letter_code
_entity_poly.pdbx_strand_id
1 'polypeptide(L)'
;MTPTILTPESTASAPEKPVILSVLPDFPIASQQCALHLQQHIDLMLLALESLEVGAGEALLALCKELGLDKIVKNRIIFWRLRCTNPWRISYTLDRLTLDQAKALVIIASYRAKPLAISIRQLLLARQQMESKGLPVDNNFLLSEYLERFRSNFRSRMNPRRAKVSVYLADENALNELALSLLDQLLFCTGTTGMQRFWISLFDGEIV
;
A
#
# COMPACT_ATOMS: atom_id res chain seq x y z
N MET A 1 -37.90 -19.22 -50.88
CA MET A 1 -36.61 -19.67 -50.32
C MET A 1 -35.84 -18.43 -49.91
N THR A 2 -35.94 -18.06 -48.65
CA THR A 2 -35.27 -16.90 -48.03
C THR A 2 -33.89 -17.33 -47.52
N PRO A 3 -32.82 -16.55 -47.73
CA PRO A 3 -31.51 -16.90 -47.19
C PRO A 3 -31.41 -16.43 -45.74
N THR A 4 -31.07 -17.36 -44.84
CA THR A 4 -30.73 -17.08 -43.45
C THR A 4 -29.35 -16.45 -43.39
N ILE A 5 -29.28 -15.21 -42.90
CA ILE A 5 -28.03 -14.51 -42.60
C ILE A 5 -27.47 -15.08 -41.29
N LEU A 6 -26.32 -15.75 -41.36
CA LEU A 6 -25.52 -16.09 -40.18
C LEU A 6 -24.85 -14.82 -39.67
N THR A 7 -25.25 -14.35 -38.50
CA THR A 7 -24.45 -13.43 -37.69
C THR A 7 -23.25 -14.17 -37.10
N PRO A 8 -22.02 -13.64 -37.19
CA PRO A 8 -20.89 -14.21 -36.49
C PRO A 8 -21.03 -13.96 -34.99
N GLU A 9 -20.89 -15.05 -34.25
CA GLU A 9 -20.92 -15.12 -32.80
C GLU A 9 -19.76 -14.29 -32.23
N SER A 10 -20.10 -13.24 -31.47
CA SER A 10 -19.14 -12.39 -30.78
C SER A 10 -18.47 -13.19 -29.67
N THR A 11 -17.25 -13.66 -29.92
CA THR A 11 -16.38 -14.21 -28.88
C THR A 11 -15.98 -13.07 -27.95
N ALA A 12 -16.74 -12.88 -26.86
CA ALA A 12 -16.31 -12.05 -25.74
C ALA A 12 -15.05 -12.67 -25.14
N SER A 13 -13.88 -12.17 -25.52
CA SER A 13 -12.61 -12.55 -24.91
C SER A 13 -12.67 -12.20 -23.42
N ALA A 14 -12.34 -13.16 -22.57
CA ALA A 14 -12.20 -12.92 -21.14
C ALA A 14 -11.24 -11.75 -20.93
N PRO A 15 -11.52 -10.82 -20.00
CA PRO A 15 -10.68 -9.64 -19.83
C PRO A 15 -9.26 -10.06 -19.46
N GLU A 16 -8.31 -9.80 -20.36
CA GLU A 16 -6.90 -10.12 -20.13
C GLU A 16 -6.38 -9.44 -18.85
N LYS A 17 -5.76 -10.23 -17.98
CA LYS A 17 -5.15 -9.80 -16.73
C LYS A 17 -3.99 -8.83 -17.01
N PRO A 18 -3.82 -7.72 -16.25
CA PRO A 18 -2.71 -6.80 -16.48
C PRO A 18 -1.36 -7.53 -16.39
N VAL A 19 -0.54 -7.40 -17.44
CA VAL A 19 0.74 -8.13 -17.57
C VAL A 19 1.68 -7.83 -16.40
N ILE A 20 1.66 -6.61 -15.86
CA ILE A 20 2.51 -6.18 -14.75
C ILE A 20 2.33 -7.03 -13.48
N LEU A 21 1.17 -7.67 -13.29
CA LEU A 21 0.93 -8.52 -12.13
C LEU A 21 1.79 -9.80 -12.12
N SER A 22 2.30 -10.22 -13.28
CA SER A 22 3.18 -11.38 -13.41
C SER A 22 4.56 -11.18 -12.79
N VAL A 23 4.96 -9.93 -12.50
CA VAL A 23 6.23 -9.62 -11.83
C VAL A 23 6.26 -10.14 -10.39
N LEU A 24 5.09 -10.34 -9.78
CA LEU A 24 4.94 -10.92 -8.46
C LEU A 24 4.47 -12.39 -8.59
N PRO A 25 5.06 -13.34 -7.84
CA PRO A 25 4.62 -14.73 -7.83
C PRO A 25 3.20 -14.86 -7.30
N ASP A 26 2.45 -15.85 -7.79
CA ASP A 26 1.20 -16.29 -7.15
C ASP A 26 1.51 -17.21 -5.96
N PHE A 27 0.69 -17.14 -4.93
CA PHE A 27 0.76 -18.04 -3.77
C PHE A 27 -0.50 -18.89 -3.69
N PRO A 28 -0.39 -20.18 -3.34
CA PRO A 28 -1.55 -21.05 -3.14
C PRO A 28 -2.25 -20.67 -1.84
N ILE A 29 -3.22 -19.75 -1.92
CA ILE A 29 -4.04 -19.36 -0.77
C ILE A 29 -5.34 -20.17 -0.80
N ALA A 30 -5.63 -20.88 0.28
CA ALA A 30 -6.77 -21.81 0.37
C ALA A 30 -8.14 -21.18 0.01
N SER A 31 -8.32 -19.89 0.26
CA SER A 31 -9.58 -19.16 0.06
C SER A 31 -9.58 -18.21 -1.15
N GLN A 32 -8.48 -18.14 -1.93
CA GLN A 32 -8.25 -17.10 -2.96
C GLN A 32 -8.40 -15.64 -2.48
N GLN A 33 -8.46 -15.43 -1.16
CA GLN A 33 -8.63 -14.14 -0.50
C GLN A 33 -7.44 -13.89 0.41
N CYS A 34 -6.91 -12.67 0.39
CA CYS A 34 -5.77 -12.33 1.23
C CYS A 34 -6.17 -12.24 2.71
N ALA A 35 -5.24 -12.58 3.60
CA ALA A 35 -5.45 -12.43 5.03
C ALA A 35 -5.54 -10.97 5.47
N LEU A 36 -6.11 -10.75 6.66
CA LEU A 36 -6.33 -9.43 7.23
C LEU A 36 -5.03 -8.67 7.47
N HIS A 37 -3.99 -9.37 7.94
CA HIS A 37 -2.73 -8.75 8.31
C HIS A 37 -2.03 -8.17 7.07
N LEU A 38 -2.06 -8.90 5.93
CA LEU A 38 -1.53 -8.44 4.64
C LEU A 38 -2.23 -7.17 4.18
N GLN A 39 -3.57 -7.15 4.20
CA GLN A 39 -4.38 -6.00 3.79
C GLN A 39 -4.09 -4.75 4.63
N GLN A 40 -3.95 -4.96 5.95
CA GLN A 40 -3.55 -3.92 6.88
C GLN A 40 -2.16 -3.37 6.53
N HIS A 41 -1.20 -4.25 6.28
CA HIS A 41 0.19 -3.87 6.02
C HIS A 41 0.36 -3.10 4.71
N ILE A 42 -0.29 -3.55 3.63
CA ILE A 42 -0.33 -2.83 2.35
C ILE A 42 -0.90 -1.42 2.54
N ASP A 43 -2.01 -1.28 3.25
CA ASP A 43 -2.64 0.02 3.45
C ASP A 43 -1.76 0.98 4.27
N LEU A 44 -1.03 0.48 5.28
CA LEU A 44 -0.08 1.26 6.06
C LEU A 44 1.11 1.73 5.22
N MET A 45 1.62 0.89 4.31
CA MET A 45 2.68 1.30 3.37
C MET A 45 2.21 2.43 2.44
N LEU A 46 0.98 2.34 1.93
CA LEU A 46 0.37 3.41 1.13
C LEU A 46 0.15 4.68 1.97
N LEU A 47 -0.23 4.54 3.25
CA LEU A 47 -0.39 5.67 4.17
C LEU A 47 0.94 6.39 4.42
N ALA A 48 2.03 5.65 4.59
CA ALA A 48 3.37 6.20 4.75
C ALA A 48 3.84 6.97 3.50
N LEU A 49 3.57 6.43 2.30
CA LEU A 49 3.81 7.13 1.04
C LEU A 49 3.02 8.44 0.94
N GLU A 50 1.75 8.42 1.37
CA GLU A 50 0.92 9.63 1.37
C GLU A 50 1.41 10.73 2.30
N SER A 51 2.21 10.38 3.30
CA SER A 51 2.80 11.35 4.22
C SER A 51 4.13 11.92 3.73
N LEU A 52 4.77 11.29 2.76
CA LEU A 52 6.03 11.77 2.17
C LEU A 52 5.83 12.95 1.22
N GLU A 53 4.65 13.08 0.61
CA GLU A 53 4.41 14.08 -0.41
C GLU A 53 2.98 14.62 -0.40
N VAL A 54 2.86 15.92 -0.66
CA VAL A 54 1.55 16.55 -0.88
C VAL A 54 1.02 16.09 -2.24
N GLY A 55 -0.25 15.69 -2.32
CA GLY A 55 -0.87 15.22 -3.56
C GLY A 55 -0.56 13.77 -3.91
N ALA A 56 0.02 12.98 -2.99
CA ALA A 56 0.32 11.56 -3.18
C ALA A 56 -0.85 10.75 -3.74
N GLY A 57 -2.08 11.03 -3.31
CA GLY A 57 -3.27 10.32 -3.78
C GLY A 57 -3.47 10.43 -5.30
N GLU A 58 -3.26 11.61 -5.88
CA GLU A 58 -3.36 11.83 -7.32
C GLU A 58 -2.17 11.21 -8.06
N ALA A 59 -0.96 11.30 -7.48
CA ALA A 59 0.23 10.64 -8.01
C ALA A 59 0.07 9.11 -8.07
N LEU A 60 -0.49 8.49 -7.02
CA LEU A 60 -0.76 7.04 -6.98
C LEU A 60 -1.83 6.65 -8.01
N LEU A 61 -2.86 7.47 -8.21
CA LEU A 61 -3.89 7.22 -9.23
C LEU A 61 -3.36 7.37 -10.65
N ALA A 62 -2.50 8.37 -10.91
CA ALA A 62 -1.81 8.51 -12.19
C ALA A 62 -0.93 7.28 -12.46
N LEU A 63 -0.18 6.83 -11.46
CA LEU A 63 0.66 5.64 -11.55
C LEU A 63 -0.15 4.36 -11.85
N CYS A 64 -1.37 4.23 -11.33
CA CYS A 64 -2.26 3.12 -11.69
C CYS A 64 -2.50 3.04 -13.19
N LYS A 65 -2.73 4.19 -13.86
CA LYS A 65 -2.95 4.27 -15.30
C LYS A 65 -1.69 3.94 -16.09
N GLU A 66 -0.55 4.52 -15.67
CA GLU A 66 0.75 4.29 -16.30
C GLU A 66 1.15 2.81 -16.29
N LEU A 67 0.78 2.09 -15.23
CA LEU A 67 1.04 0.65 -15.08
C LEU A 67 -0.03 -0.25 -15.72
N GLY A 68 -1.06 0.31 -16.36
CA GLY A 68 -2.16 -0.44 -16.96
C GLY A 68 -3.02 -1.20 -15.95
N LEU A 69 -3.15 -0.67 -14.72
CA LEU A 69 -3.92 -1.28 -13.64
C LEU A 69 -5.39 -0.82 -13.62
N ASP A 70 -5.86 -0.11 -14.64
CA ASP A 70 -7.21 0.46 -14.73
C ASP A 70 -8.33 -0.56 -14.56
N LYS A 71 -8.10 -1.82 -14.95
CA LYS A 71 -9.09 -2.91 -14.77
C LYS A 71 -9.34 -3.21 -13.29
N ILE A 72 -8.35 -2.98 -12.43
CA ILE A 72 -8.38 -3.21 -10.98
C ILE A 72 -8.67 -1.91 -10.24
N VAL A 73 -7.90 -0.86 -10.52
CA VAL A 73 -8.01 0.47 -9.89
C VAL A 73 -8.59 1.46 -10.89
N LYS A 74 -9.91 1.39 -11.09
CA LYS A 74 -10.62 2.17 -12.12
C LYS A 74 -10.62 3.67 -11.88
N ASN A 75 -10.71 4.06 -10.61
CA ASN A 75 -10.86 5.45 -10.18
C ASN A 75 -10.52 5.57 -8.69
N ARG A 76 -10.57 6.83 -8.19
CA ARG A 76 -10.27 7.16 -6.79
C ARG A 76 -11.16 6.46 -5.76
N ILE A 77 -12.44 6.24 -6.09
CA ILE A 77 -13.39 5.59 -5.20
C ILE A 77 -13.04 4.11 -5.05
N ILE A 78 -12.72 3.43 -6.15
CA ILE A 78 -12.27 2.03 -6.11
C ILE A 78 -10.93 1.91 -5.38
N PHE A 79 -9.98 2.80 -5.64
CA PHE A 79 -8.70 2.80 -4.92
C PHE A 79 -8.89 2.95 -3.40
N TRP A 80 -9.74 3.91 -3.00
CA TRP A 80 -10.11 4.09 -1.60
C TRP A 80 -10.81 2.85 -1.02
N ARG A 81 -11.75 2.24 -1.75
CA ARG A 81 -12.47 1.03 -1.30
C ARG A 81 -11.53 -0.16 -1.10
N LEU A 82 -10.55 -0.37 -1.98
CA LEU A 82 -9.55 -1.43 -1.81
C LEU A 82 -8.77 -1.24 -0.50
N ARG A 83 -8.42 0.00 -0.17
CA ARG A 83 -7.72 0.35 1.09
C ARG A 83 -8.61 0.21 2.33
N CYS A 84 -9.93 0.36 2.17
CA CYS A 84 -10.92 0.11 3.22
C CYS A 84 -11.07 -1.37 3.63
N THR A 85 -10.40 -2.31 2.96
CA THR A 85 -10.29 -3.69 3.43
C THR A 85 -9.37 -3.85 4.65
N ASN A 86 -8.59 -2.82 4.99
CA ASN A 86 -7.83 -2.78 6.22
C ASN A 86 -8.77 -2.69 7.46
N PRO A 87 -8.75 -3.68 8.38
CA PRO A 87 -9.63 -3.72 9.56
C PRO A 87 -9.45 -2.55 10.53
N TRP A 88 -8.35 -1.80 10.41
CA TRP A 88 -8.07 -0.62 11.21
C TRP A 88 -8.79 0.63 10.71
N ARG A 89 -9.30 0.66 9.47
CA ARG A 89 -9.98 1.83 8.92
C ARG A 89 -11.29 2.14 9.66
N ILE A 90 -11.63 3.42 9.76
CA ILE A 90 -12.96 3.88 10.19
C ILE A 90 -14.03 3.35 9.23
N SER A 91 -13.78 3.49 7.93
CA SER A 91 -14.66 3.02 6.85
C SER A 91 -14.36 1.58 6.42
N TYR A 92 -14.04 0.70 7.38
CA TYR A 92 -13.71 -0.70 7.09
C TYR A 92 -14.86 -1.42 6.36
N THR A 93 -14.52 -2.14 5.29
CA THR A 93 -15.43 -3.01 4.55
C THR A 93 -15.07 -4.47 4.80
N LEU A 94 -16.08 -5.33 4.97
CA LEU A 94 -15.88 -6.77 5.19
C LEU A 94 -15.31 -7.51 3.97
N ASP A 95 -15.26 -6.85 2.81
CA ASP A 95 -14.61 -7.35 1.61
C ASP A 95 -13.14 -7.74 1.87
N ARG A 96 -12.66 -8.70 1.10
CA ARG A 96 -11.26 -9.14 1.10
C ARG A 96 -10.61 -8.80 -0.22
N LEU A 97 -9.35 -8.38 -0.18
CA LEU A 97 -8.55 -8.26 -1.40
C LEU A 97 -8.38 -9.63 -2.04
N THR A 98 -8.61 -9.69 -3.36
CA THR A 98 -8.10 -10.78 -4.18
C THR A 98 -6.59 -10.66 -4.30
N LEU A 99 -5.93 -11.77 -4.68
CA LEU A 99 -4.48 -11.77 -4.91
C LEU A 99 -4.05 -10.70 -5.91
N ASP A 100 -4.81 -10.52 -6.98
CA ASP A 100 -4.53 -9.53 -8.03
C ASP A 100 -4.67 -8.10 -7.54
N GLN A 101 -5.67 -7.83 -6.70
CA GLN A 101 -5.84 -6.52 -6.07
C GLN A 101 -4.68 -6.22 -5.11
N ALA A 102 -4.28 -7.20 -4.30
CA ALA A 102 -3.15 -7.05 -3.39
C ALA A 102 -1.84 -6.82 -4.16
N LYS A 103 -1.57 -7.60 -5.22
CA LYS A 103 -0.44 -7.40 -6.12
C LYS A 103 -0.43 -6.01 -6.71
N ALA A 104 -1.57 -5.54 -7.23
CA ALA A 104 -1.69 -4.20 -7.79
C ALA A 104 -1.27 -3.13 -6.76
N LEU A 105 -1.79 -3.19 -5.54
CA LEU A 105 -1.44 -2.24 -4.48
C LEU A 105 0.04 -2.29 -4.07
N VAL A 106 0.64 -3.49 -4.00
CA VAL A 106 2.07 -3.66 -3.71
C VAL A 106 2.95 -3.10 -4.82
N ILE A 107 2.58 -3.35 -6.08
CA ILE A 107 3.28 -2.79 -7.24
C ILE A 107 3.20 -1.25 -7.20
N ILE A 108 2.00 -0.69 -6.99
CA ILE A 108 1.79 0.76 -6.88
C ILE A 108 2.69 1.36 -5.78
N ALA A 109 2.68 0.77 -4.57
CA ALA A 109 3.49 1.25 -3.47
C ALA A 109 5.00 1.19 -3.79
N SER A 110 5.46 0.06 -4.34
CA SER A 110 6.87 -0.16 -4.64
C SER A 110 7.38 0.73 -5.78
N TYR A 111 6.57 0.93 -6.83
CA TYR A 111 6.90 1.85 -7.92
C TYR A 111 6.92 3.30 -7.45
N ARG A 112 5.99 3.71 -6.57
CA ARG A 112 5.97 5.08 -6.04
C ARG A 112 7.12 5.36 -5.07
N ALA A 113 7.57 4.36 -4.31
CA ALA A 113 8.70 4.51 -3.40
C ALA A 113 10.02 4.84 -4.14
N LYS A 114 10.21 4.38 -5.38
CA LYS A 114 11.45 4.58 -6.15
C LYS A 114 11.85 6.05 -6.34
N PRO A 115 10.99 6.94 -6.91
CA PRO A 115 11.33 8.37 -7.02
C PRO A 115 11.49 9.06 -5.65
N LEU A 116 10.90 8.50 -4.59
CA LEU A 116 11.01 9.03 -3.22
C LEU A 116 12.22 8.49 -2.44
N ALA A 117 13.04 7.62 -3.04
CA ALA A 117 14.13 6.92 -2.36
C ALA A 117 15.13 7.87 -1.69
N ILE A 118 15.41 9.02 -2.32
CA ILE A 118 16.32 10.04 -1.76
C ILE A 118 15.69 10.63 -0.49
N SER A 119 14.44 11.08 -0.55
CA SER A 119 13.72 11.64 0.59
C SER A 119 13.61 10.64 1.74
N ILE A 120 13.30 9.37 1.44
CA ILE A 120 13.25 8.30 2.44
C ILE A 120 14.61 8.12 3.12
N ARG A 121 15.71 8.07 2.35
CA ARG A 121 17.08 7.96 2.92
C ARG A 121 17.44 9.16 3.78
N GLN A 122 17.06 10.37 3.38
CA GLN A 122 17.30 11.58 4.17
C GLN A 122 16.59 11.53 5.51
N LEU A 123 15.33 11.09 5.56
CA LEU A 123 14.58 10.91 6.80
C LEU A 123 15.22 9.85 7.70
N LEU A 124 15.64 8.70 7.14
CA LEU A 124 16.27 7.63 7.92
C LEU A 124 17.65 8.03 8.47
N LEU A 125 18.44 8.81 7.71
CA LEU A 125 19.69 9.39 8.20
C LEU A 125 19.44 10.42 9.30
N ALA A 126 18.40 11.24 9.17
CA ALA A 126 17.98 12.17 10.21
C ALA A 126 17.58 11.43 11.49
N ARG A 127 16.85 10.29 11.37
CA ARG A 127 16.51 9.42 12.51
C ARG A 127 17.77 8.94 13.22
N GLN A 128 18.70 8.33 12.47
CA GLN A 128 19.97 7.85 13.01
C GLN A 128 20.77 8.96 13.71
N GLN A 129 20.76 10.18 13.15
CA GLN A 129 21.43 11.32 13.76
C GLN A 129 20.78 11.72 15.10
N MET A 130 19.45 11.75 15.20
CA MET A 130 18.75 12.08 16.45
C MET A 130 18.99 11.02 17.51
N GLU A 131 18.89 9.74 17.15
CA GLU A 131 19.19 8.60 18.03
C GLU A 131 20.62 8.67 18.57
N SER A 132 21.62 8.91 17.70
CA SER A 132 23.03 9.02 18.11
C SER A 132 23.31 10.13 19.11
N LYS A 133 22.45 11.16 19.15
CA LYS A 133 22.54 12.30 20.06
C LYS A 133 21.65 12.15 21.29
N GLY A 134 20.85 11.08 21.38
CA GLY A 134 19.85 10.90 22.42
C GLY A 134 18.75 11.98 22.39
N LEU A 135 18.47 12.54 21.21
CA LEU A 135 17.46 13.59 21.04
C LEU A 135 16.15 12.99 20.49
N PRO A 136 14.98 13.53 20.87
CA PRO A 136 13.72 13.17 20.24
C PRO A 136 13.74 13.38 18.72
N VAL A 137 13.12 12.47 17.97
CA VAL A 137 13.05 12.52 16.50
C VAL A 137 12.36 13.78 15.97
N ASP A 138 11.39 14.33 16.72
CA ASP A 138 10.69 15.58 16.40
C ASP A 138 11.57 16.83 16.44
N ASN A 139 12.77 16.76 17.04
CA ASN A 139 13.68 17.91 17.05
C ASN A 139 14.31 18.16 15.67
N ASN A 140 14.24 17.21 14.75
CA ASN A 140 14.64 17.41 13.36
C ASN A 140 13.45 17.85 12.51
N PHE A 141 13.61 18.97 11.79
CA PHE A 141 12.54 19.56 10.99
C PHE A 141 11.93 18.60 9.95
N LEU A 142 12.76 17.86 9.20
CA LEU A 142 12.28 16.95 8.16
C LEU A 142 11.48 15.79 8.75
N LEU A 143 11.97 15.24 9.87
CA LEU A 143 11.28 14.18 10.59
C LEU A 143 9.96 14.68 11.17
N SER A 144 9.97 15.82 11.85
CA SER A 144 8.76 16.41 12.44
C SER A 144 7.68 16.65 11.38
N GLU A 145 8.05 17.18 10.20
CA GLU A 145 7.09 17.40 9.11
C GLU A 145 6.48 16.09 8.58
N TYR A 146 7.31 15.07 8.35
CA TYR A 146 6.83 13.76 7.90
C TYR A 146 5.94 13.09 8.95
N LEU A 147 6.39 13.07 10.21
CA LEU A 147 5.69 12.43 11.32
C LEU A 147 4.36 13.12 11.59
N GLU A 148 4.29 14.45 11.55
CA GLU A 148 3.04 15.19 11.70
C GLU A 148 2.03 14.81 10.62
N ARG A 149 2.46 14.76 9.35
CA ARG A 149 1.59 14.33 8.24
C ARG A 149 1.14 12.89 8.43
N PHE A 150 2.02 11.99 8.86
CA PHE A 150 1.67 10.60 9.16
C PHE A 150 0.66 10.47 10.29
N ARG A 151 0.88 11.15 11.42
CA ARG A 151 -0.06 11.18 12.55
C ARG A 151 -1.42 11.71 12.12
N SER A 152 -1.47 12.80 11.37
CA SER A 152 -2.71 13.37 10.83
C SER A 152 -3.44 12.40 9.91
N ASN A 153 -2.73 11.79 8.96
CA ASN A 153 -3.28 10.79 8.04
C ASN A 153 -3.79 9.54 8.78
N PHE A 154 -3.07 9.08 9.82
CA PHE A 154 -3.47 7.93 10.63
C PHE A 154 -4.71 8.24 11.47
N ARG A 155 -4.70 9.35 12.22
CA ARG A 155 -5.81 9.81 13.08
C ARG A 155 -7.11 10.01 12.30
N SER A 156 -7.02 10.60 11.11
CA SER A 156 -8.21 10.90 10.30
C SER A 156 -8.84 9.66 9.66
N ARG A 157 -8.14 8.51 9.60
CA ARG A 157 -8.57 7.34 8.81
C ARG A 157 -8.71 6.06 9.62
N MET A 158 -8.02 5.94 10.75
CA MET A 158 -8.01 4.73 11.59
C MET A 158 -9.03 4.82 12.73
N ASN A 159 -9.67 3.69 13.03
CA ASN A 159 -10.77 3.59 13.98
C ASN A 159 -10.24 3.49 15.41
N PRO A 160 -10.48 4.51 16.27
CA PRO A 160 -9.99 4.51 17.65
C PRO A 160 -10.57 3.39 18.52
N ARG A 161 -11.63 2.71 18.08
CA ARG A 161 -12.24 1.57 18.81
C ARG A 161 -11.48 0.26 18.60
N ARG A 162 -10.49 0.21 17.73
CA ARG A 162 -9.65 -0.98 17.51
C ARG A 162 -8.49 -0.95 18.51
N ALA A 163 -8.36 -1.98 19.35
CA ALA A 163 -7.36 -2.01 20.43
C ALA A 163 -5.94 -1.59 20.00
N LYS A 164 -5.41 -2.16 18.90
CA LYS A 164 -4.07 -1.81 18.41
C LYS A 164 -3.97 -0.36 17.89
N VAL A 165 -5.04 0.18 17.30
CA VAL A 165 -5.12 1.59 16.90
C VAL A 165 -5.18 2.48 18.15
N SER A 166 -5.97 2.12 19.16
CA SER A 166 -6.06 2.88 20.42
C SER A 166 -4.70 3.03 21.09
N VAL A 167 -3.87 1.98 21.08
CA VAL A 167 -2.49 2.03 21.61
C VAL A 167 -1.67 3.10 20.87
N TYR A 168 -1.66 3.09 19.54
CA TYR A 168 -0.94 4.10 18.76
C TYR A 168 -1.50 5.52 18.92
N LEU A 169 -2.81 5.66 19.15
CA LEU A 169 -3.41 6.97 19.37
C LEU A 169 -3.14 7.52 20.77
N ALA A 170 -2.87 6.65 21.75
CA ALA A 170 -2.54 7.03 23.12
C ALA A 170 -1.05 7.34 23.31
N ASP A 171 -0.17 6.76 22.49
CA ASP A 171 1.27 6.96 22.54
C ASP A 171 1.82 7.44 21.18
N GLU A 172 2.14 8.74 21.10
CA GLU A 172 2.69 9.34 19.89
C GLU A 172 4.04 8.75 19.51
N ASN A 173 4.86 8.32 20.47
CA ASN A 173 6.17 7.72 20.16
C ASN A 173 5.98 6.37 19.48
N ALA A 174 5.05 5.54 19.95
CA ALA A 174 4.72 4.29 19.28
C ALA A 174 4.21 4.50 17.85
N LEU A 175 3.45 5.57 17.60
CA LEU A 175 2.99 5.91 16.26
C LEU A 175 4.12 6.45 15.38
N ASN A 176 5.07 7.20 15.95
CA ASN A 176 6.27 7.64 15.26
C ASN A 176 7.15 6.44 14.87
N GLU A 177 7.37 5.48 15.77
CA GLU A 177 8.10 4.25 15.48
C GLU A 177 7.43 3.42 14.38
N LEU A 178 6.09 3.34 14.38
CA LEU A 178 5.36 2.72 13.26
C LEU A 178 5.68 3.42 11.93
N ALA A 179 5.60 4.76 11.89
CA ALA A 179 5.90 5.53 10.68
C ALA A 179 7.33 5.28 10.17
N LEU A 180 8.32 5.33 11.07
CA LEU A 180 9.73 5.14 10.76
C LEU A 180 10.02 3.71 10.28
N SER A 181 9.42 2.71 10.91
CA SER A 181 9.55 1.31 10.46
C SER A 181 8.97 1.08 9.06
N LEU A 182 7.89 1.79 8.70
CA LEU A 182 7.33 1.76 7.35
C LEU A 182 8.26 2.45 6.34
N LEU A 183 8.98 3.51 6.73
CA LEU A 183 10.01 4.11 5.88
C LEU A 183 11.17 3.16 5.59
N ASP A 184 11.64 2.41 6.61
CA ASP A 184 12.65 1.37 6.40
C ASP A 184 12.17 0.35 5.35
N GLN A 185 10.93 -0.14 5.48
CA GLN A 185 10.33 -1.07 4.53
C GLN A 185 10.16 -0.48 3.13
N LEU A 186 9.70 0.78 3.02
CA LEU A 186 9.59 1.47 1.74
C LEU A 186 10.95 1.60 1.07
N LEU A 187 12.01 1.89 1.84
CA LEU A 187 13.38 1.93 1.31
C LEU A 187 13.79 0.57 0.75
N PHE A 188 13.50 -0.53 1.45
CA PHE A 188 13.78 -1.89 0.95
C PHE A 188 13.05 -2.18 -0.36
N CYS A 189 11.79 -1.73 -0.50
CA CYS A 189 11.01 -1.89 -1.74
C CYS A 189 11.64 -1.22 -2.96
N THR A 190 12.51 -0.22 -2.76
CA THR A 190 13.21 0.47 -3.87
C THR A 190 14.33 -0.35 -4.52
N GLY A 191 14.79 -1.42 -3.86
CA GLY A 191 15.82 -2.32 -4.39
C GLY A 191 15.35 -3.14 -5.59
N THR A 192 16.29 -3.72 -6.34
CA THR A 192 16.02 -4.51 -7.56
C THR A 192 15.03 -5.65 -7.33
N THR A 193 15.18 -6.39 -6.22
CA THR A 193 14.25 -7.45 -5.80
C THR A 193 13.39 -7.03 -4.61
N GLY A 194 13.38 -5.74 -4.26
CA GLY A 194 12.74 -5.22 -3.04
C GLY A 194 11.24 -5.48 -3.04
N MET A 195 10.59 -5.21 -4.17
CA MET A 195 9.17 -5.45 -4.39
C MET A 195 8.78 -6.93 -4.22
N GLN A 196 9.54 -7.87 -4.82
CA GLN A 196 9.25 -9.30 -4.64
C GLN A 196 9.47 -9.74 -3.19
N ARG A 197 10.53 -9.27 -2.53
CA ARG A 197 10.79 -9.61 -1.12
C ARG A 197 9.71 -9.09 -0.20
N PHE A 198 9.27 -7.85 -0.41
CA PHE A 198 8.15 -7.28 0.31
C PHE A 198 6.88 -8.11 0.09
N TRP A 199 6.56 -8.43 -1.17
CA TRP A 199 5.43 -9.30 -1.49
C TRP A 199 5.49 -10.65 -0.77
N ILE A 200 6.62 -11.34 -0.80
CA ILE A 200 6.82 -12.64 -0.12
C ILE A 200 6.66 -12.48 1.40
N SER A 201 7.22 -11.41 2.00
CA SER A 201 7.16 -11.19 3.45
C SER A 201 5.74 -11.01 3.99
N LEU A 202 4.78 -10.64 3.14
CA LEU A 202 3.37 -10.51 3.52
C LEU A 202 2.66 -11.87 3.72
N PHE A 203 3.33 -12.98 3.40
CA PHE A 203 2.77 -14.34 3.53
C PHE A 203 3.55 -15.19 4.56
N ASP A 204 4.44 -14.58 5.33
CA ASP A 204 5.20 -15.32 6.34
C ASP A 204 4.26 -15.93 7.39
N GLY A 205 4.28 -17.27 7.51
CA GLY A 205 3.36 -18.05 8.35
C GLY A 205 2.00 -18.42 7.73
N GLU A 206 1.72 -18.08 6.47
CA GLU A 206 0.44 -18.39 5.78
C GLU A 206 0.56 -19.35 4.59
N ILE A 207 1.78 -19.75 4.21
CA ILE A 207 2.03 -20.70 3.12
C ILE A 207 1.87 -22.13 3.67
N VAL A 208 0.91 -22.87 3.11
CA VAL A 208 0.65 -24.30 3.40
C VAL A 208 1.29 -25.16 2.32
#